data_AF-C9A5E9-F1
#
_entry.id   AF-C9A5E9-F1
#
_cell.length_a   1.000
_cell.length_b   1.000
_cell.length_c   1.000
_cell.angle_alpha   90.00
_cell.angle_beta   90.00
_cell.angle_gamma   90.00
#
_symmetry.space_group_name_H-M   'P 1'
#
loop_
_entity.id
_entity.type
_entity.pdbx_description
1 polymer ?
#
loop_
_entity_poly.entity_id
_entity_poly.type
_entity_poly.pdbx_seq_one_letter_code
_entity_poly.pdbx_strand_id
1 'polypeptide(L)'
;MKISKKIVWSSVASVLVLILIGLAVFFSPSNKAGIVVSNDFGKITVPLRINRTYLTQTNTVFYQPEIRSAKTALEEAILLGESTLSIKIGEEEKEIVSYIDANVKNFSLELNVIDYDKTTGKLVLTIAYRDGLNDKFKNVTFER
;
A
#
# COMPACT_ATOMS: atom_id res chain seq x y z
N MET A 1 -24.01 20.28 45.65
CA MET A 1 -22.83 20.72 44.88
C MET A 1 -23.21 20.78 43.40
N LYS A 2 -23.43 21.98 42.82
CA LYS A 2 -23.82 22.11 41.40
C LYS A 2 -22.57 22.01 40.54
N ILE A 3 -22.33 20.84 39.96
CA ILE A 3 -21.28 20.68 38.96
C ILE A 3 -21.68 21.54 37.75
N SER A 4 -20.93 22.62 37.54
CA SER A 4 -21.11 23.54 36.43
C SER A 4 -21.04 22.78 35.11
N LYS A 5 -22.10 22.85 34.29
CA LYS A 5 -22.18 22.23 32.95
C LYS A 5 -20.99 22.60 32.04
N LYS A 6 -20.31 23.72 32.31
CA LYS A 6 -19.10 24.15 31.58
C LYS A 6 -17.89 23.23 31.81
N ILE A 7 -17.77 22.62 32.99
CA ILE A 7 -16.64 21.73 33.32
C ILE A 7 -16.77 20.41 32.55
N VAL A 8 -17.99 19.87 32.45
CA VAL A 8 -18.27 18.62 31.74
C VAL A 8 -17.92 18.74 30.24
N TRP A 9 -18.24 19.87 29.62
CA TRP A 9 -17.93 20.11 28.20
C TRP A 9 -16.42 20.22 27.92
N SER A 10 -15.67 20.84 28.82
CA SER A 10 -14.21 20.95 28.68
C SER A 10 -13.51 19.59 28.80
N SER A 11 -13.99 18.71 29.69
CA SER A 11 -13.45 17.36 29.84
C SER A 11 -13.79 16.46 28.65
N VAL A 12 -15.03 16.51 28.14
CA VAL A 12 -15.44 15.72 26.96
C VAL A 12 -14.69 16.15 25.69
N ALA A 13 -14.50 17.46 25.50
CA ALA A 13 -13.72 17.98 24.37
C ALA A 13 -12.24 17.52 24.42
N SER A 14 -11.64 17.49 25.61
CA SER A 14 -10.24 17.06 25.78
C SER A 14 -10.06 15.56 25.50
N VAL A 15 -11.01 14.72 25.91
CA VAL A 15 -10.99 13.28 25.61
C VAL A 15 -11.19 13.03 24.11
N LEU A 16 -12.10 13.76 23.45
CA LEU A 16 -12.29 13.68 22.00
C LEU A 16 -11.04 14.08 21.21
N VAL A 17 -10.32 15.12 21.65
CA VAL A 17 -9.06 15.53 21.03
C VAL A 17 -7.97 14.46 21.21
N LEU A 18 -7.87 13.83 22.38
CA LEU A 18 -6.92 12.73 22.60
C LEU A 18 -7.23 11.50 21.77
N ILE A 19 -8.51 11.16 21.57
CA ILE A 19 -8.94 10.06 20.69
C ILE A 19 -8.63 10.39 19.22
N LEU A 20 -8.87 11.63 18.78
CA LEU A 20 -8.56 12.07 17.42
C LEU A 20 -7.04 12.10 17.15
N ILE A 21 -6.23 12.54 18.11
CA ILE A 21 -4.76 12.47 18.02
C ILE A 21 -4.29 11.02 18.03
N GLY A 22 -4.87 10.17 18.88
CA GLY A 22 -4.59 8.73 18.89
C GLY A 22 -4.86 8.08 17.53
N LEU A 23 -6.02 8.34 16.93
CA LEU A 23 -6.35 7.87 15.58
C LEU A 23 -5.39 8.43 14.53
N ALA A 24 -5.03 9.72 14.59
CA ALA A 24 -4.09 10.33 13.65
C ALA A 24 -2.69 9.70 13.72
N VAL A 25 -2.23 9.27 14.89
CA VAL A 25 -0.93 8.58 15.07
C VAL A 25 -0.98 7.13 14.56
N PHE A 26 -2.13 6.46 14.66
CA PHE A 26 -2.31 5.11 14.07
C PHE A 26 -2.45 5.14 12.54
N PHE A 27 -2.93 6.24 11.96
CA PHE A 27 -3.02 6.45 10.51
C PHE A 27 -1.80 7.18 9.90
N SER A 28 -0.68 7.32 10.62
CA SER A 28 0.57 7.66 9.93
C SER A 28 0.97 6.48 9.03
N PRO A 29 0.95 6.64 7.68
CA PRO A 29 1.52 5.62 6.82
C PRO A 29 2.97 5.48 7.24
N SER A 30 3.38 4.28 7.63
CA SER A 30 4.76 4.06 8.00
C SER A 30 5.62 4.41 6.79
N ASN A 31 6.39 5.50 6.84
CA ASN A 31 7.43 5.84 5.87
C ASN A 31 8.59 4.82 5.86
N LYS A 32 8.40 3.63 6.45
CA LYS A 32 9.33 2.52 6.36
C LYS A 32 9.11 1.83 5.02
N ALA A 33 10.20 1.66 4.27
CA ALA A 33 10.20 0.94 3.02
C ALA A 33 9.59 -0.46 3.22
N GLY A 34 8.63 -0.82 2.38
CA GLY A 34 7.89 -2.07 2.56
C GLY A 34 6.66 -2.18 1.69
N ILE A 35 6.16 -3.40 1.60
CA ILE A 35 4.96 -3.74 0.85
C ILE A 35 3.94 -4.30 1.83
N VAL A 36 2.77 -3.68 1.84
CA VAL A 36 1.60 -4.12 2.60
C VAL A 36 0.55 -4.60 1.61
N VAL A 37 0.07 -5.82 1.82
CA VAL A 37 -1.10 -6.38 1.13
C VAL A 37 -2.21 -6.50 2.16
N SER A 38 -3.37 -5.91 1.90
CA SER A 38 -4.59 -6.07 2.69
C SER A 38 -5.63 -6.78 1.85
N ASN A 39 -6.11 -7.93 2.32
CA ASN A 39 -7.10 -8.74 1.64
C ASN A 39 -8.09 -9.35 2.63
N ASP A 40 -9.31 -8.81 2.65
CA ASP A 40 -10.39 -9.29 3.51
C ASP A 40 -11.19 -10.45 2.88
N PHE A 41 -10.93 -10.77 1.61
CA PHE A 41 -11.58 -11.89 0.89
C PHE A 41 -10.93 -13.26 1.19
N GLY A 42 -9.98 -13.31 2.13
CA GLY A 42 -9.24 -14.50 2.51
C GLY A 42 -8.08 -14.79 1.56
N LYS A 43 -7.96 -16.03 1.10
CA LYS A 43 -6.91 -16.46 0.15
C LYS A 43 -7.44 -16.40 -1.28
N ILE A 44 -6.69 -15.75 -2.17
CA ILE A 44 -6.95 -15.73 -3.61
C ILE A 44 -5.81 -16.49 -4.31
N THR A 45 -6.14 -17.59 -4.96
CA THR A 45 -5.17 -18.54 -5.54
C THR A 45 -4.66 -18.08 -6.91
N VAL A 46 -4.09 -16.88 -6.96
CA VAL A 46 -3.37 -16.35 -8.12
C VAL A 46 -2.03 -15.74 -7.65
N PRO A 47 -0.95 -15.89 -8.43
CA PRO A 47 0.33 -15.32 -8.06
C PRO A 47 0.31 -13.81 -8.21
N LEU A 48 0.94 -13.11 -7.27
CA LEU A 48 1.17 -11.66 -7.29
C LEU A 48 2.68 -11.40 -7.30
N ARG A 49 3.13 -10.62 -8.28
CA ARG A 49 4.52 -10.14 -8.38
C ARG A 49 4.52 -8.62 -8.50
N ILE A 50 5.48 -8.00 -7.83
CA ILE A 50 5.83 -6.60 -8.09
C ILE A 50 7.24 -6.59 -8.68
N ASN A 51 7.36 -5.95 -9.83
CA ASN A 51 8.62 -5.83 -10.54
C ASN A 51 9.04 -4.36 -10.59
N ARG A 52 10.32 -4.12 -10.35
CA ARG A 52 10.98 -2.85 -10.63
C ARG A 52 11.82 -3.00 -11.88
N THR A 53 11.52 -2.23 -12.90
CA THR A 53 12.20 -2.30 -14.20
C THR A 53 13.08 -1.08 -14.37
N TYR A 54 14.37 -1.33 -14.53
CA TYR A 54 15.39 -0.37 -14.94
C TYR A 54 15.63 -0.51 -16.44
N LEU A 55 16.37 0.43 -17.03
CA LEU A 55 16.75 0.35 -18.45
C LEU A 55 17.49 -0.96 -18.81
N THR A 56 18.28 -1.49 -17.89
CA THR A 56 19.16 -2.65 -18.14
C THR A 56 18.58 -3.98 -17.68
N GLN A 57 17.63 -3.97 -16.74
CA GLN A 57 17.10 -5.19 -16.13
C GLN A 57 15.81 -4.98 -15.36
N THR A 58 15.10 -6.08 -15.11
CA THR A 58 13.91 -6.13 -14.26
C THR A 58 14.18 -6.98 -13.02
N ASN A 59 13.89 -6.43 -11.84
CA ASN A 59 13.99 -7.13 -10.57
C ASN A 59 12.61 -7.36 -9.98
N THR A 60 12.30 -8.60 -9.60
CA THR A 60 11.13 -8.88 -8.77
C THR A 60 11.43 -8.46 -7.34
N VAL A 61 10.76 -7.41 -6.87
CA VAL A 61 10.93 -6.85 -5.52
C VAL A 61 9.95 -7.47 -4.51
N PHE A 62 8.92 -8.16 -5.00
CA PHE A 62 7.97 -8.88 -4.16
C PHE A 62 7.32 -10.01 -4.92
N TYR A 63 7.12 -11.13 -4.23
CA TYR A 63 6.39 -12.27 -4.76
C TYR A 63 5.54 -12.92 -3.68
N GLN A 64 4.29 -13.18 -4.04
CA GLN A 64 3.44 -14.13 -3.34
C GLN A 64 2.87 -15.14 -4.34
N PRO A 65 2.96 -16.45 -4.06
CA PRO A 65 2.31 -17.46 -4.89
C PRO A 65 0.78 -17.36 -4.84
N GLU A 66 0.24 -16.74 -3.79
CA GLU A 66 -1.18 -16.59 -3.52
C GLU A 66 -1.38 -15.25 -2.79
N ILE A 67 -2.40 -14.48 -3.19
CA ILE A 67 -2.66 -13.17 -2.58
C ILE A 67 -3.30 -13.39 -1.21
N ARG A 68 -2.59 -12.93 -0.18
CA ARG A 68 -3.01 -12.93 1.23
C ARG A 68 -2.51 -11.68 1.92
N SER A 69 -3.21 -11.28 2.99
CA SER A 69 -2.75 -10.17 3.82
C SER A 69 -1.33 -10.41 4.31
N ALA A 70 -0.45 -9.44 4.11
CA ALA A 70 0.96 -9.54 4.45
C ALA A 70 1.59 -8.16 4.63
N LYS A 71 2.65 -8.12 5.44
CA LYS A 71 3.53 -6.96 5.56
C LYS A 71 4.96 -7.43 5.41
N THR A 72 5.64 -6.91 4.40
CA THR A 72 7.02 -7.29 4.07
C THR A 72 7.87 -6.03 4.07
N ALA A 73 8.98 -6.05 4.82
CA ALA A 73 9.98 -5.00 4.70
C ALA A 73 10.69 -5.14 3.36
N LEU A 74 10.94 -4.02 2.68
CA LEU A 74 11.75 -4.01 1.47
C LEU A 74 13.21 -3.77 1.85
N GLU A 75 14.10 -4.54 1.25
CA GLU A 75 15.53 -4.23 1.28
C GLU A 75 15.79 -3.00 0.39
N GLU A 76 16.83 -2.23 0.73
CA GLU A 76 17.22 -1.10 -0.10
C GLU A 76 17.64 -1.57 -1.49
N ALA A 77 17.23 -0.84 -2.52
CA ALA A 77 17.63 -1.16 -3.87
C ALA A 77 19.16 -1.07 -4.02
N ILE A 78 19.76 -2.17 -4.47
CA ILE A 78 21.19 -2.27 -4.76
C ILE A 78 21.54 -1.50 -6.05
N LEU A 79 20.58 -1.43 -6.99
CA LEU A 79 20.74 -0.74 -8.26
C LEU A 79 20.20 0.68 -8.17
N LEU A 80 21.00 1.60 -8.69
CA LEU A 80 20.64 2.99 -8.90
C LEU A 80 20.32 3.23 -10.36
N GLY A 81 19.43 4.18 -10.62
CA GLY A 81 18.96 4.49 -11.97
C GLY A 81 17.46 4.67 -12.05
N GLU A 82 17.03 5.41 -13.05
CA GLU A 82 15.61 5.64 -13.32
C GLU A 82 14.91 4.29 -13.57
N SER A 83 13.68 4.18 -13.07
CA SER A 83 12.96 2.92 -13.14
C SER A 83 11.45 3.10 -13.14
N THR A 84 10.74 2.03 -13.43
CA THR A 84 9.29 1.92 -13.33
C THR A 84 8.91 0.78 -12.38
N LEU A 85 7.65 0.78 -11.94
CA LEU A 85 7.08 -0.28 -11.11
C LEU A 85 5.85 -0.87 -11.80
N SER A 86 5.83 -2.19 -11.94
CA SER A 86 4.69 -2.95 -12.44
C SER A 86 4.21 -3.97 -11.41
N ILE A 87 2.94 -4.31 -11.51
CA ILE A 87 2.29 -5.40 -10.79
C ILE A 87 1.86 -6.45 -11.81
N LYS A 88 2.16 -7.71 -11.53
CA LYS A 88 1.72 -8.85 -12.33
C LYS A 88 0.86 -9.77 -11.48
N ILE A 89 -0.36 -10.05 -11.95
CA ILE A 89 -1.31 -10.95 -11.30
C ILE A 89 -1.75 -11.99 -12.32
N GLY A 90 -1.43 -13.25 -12.07
CA GLY A 90 -1.57 -14.29 -13.09
C GLY A 90 -0.75 -13.94 -14.34
N GLU A 91 -1.41 -13.86 -15.49
CA GLU A 91 -0.79 -13.52 -16.78
C GLU A 91 -0.79 -12.02 -17.09
N GLU A 92 -1.63 -11.23 -16.42
CA GLU A 92 -1.79 -9.81 -16.71
C GLU A 92 -0.77 -8.97 -15.92
N GLU A 93 -0.06 -8.08 -16.61
CA GLU A 93 0.89 -7.14 -16.02
C GLU A 93 0.44 -5.70 -16.29
N LYS A 94 0.48 -4.85 -15.26
CA LYS A 94 0.12 -3.44 -15.34
C LYS A 94 1.19 -2.57 -14.72
N GLU A 95 1.51 -1.47 -15.39
CA GLU A 95 2.34 -0.43 -14.81
C GLU A 95 1.55 0.36 -13.74
N ILE A 96 2.15 0.51 -12.57
CA ILE A 96 1.58 1.21 -11.41
C ILE A 96 2.34 2.49 -11.09
N VAL A 97 3.62 2.58 -11.46
CA VAL A 97 4.42 3.80 -11.39
C VAL A 97 5.27 3.92 -12.65
N SER A 98 5.02 4.96 -13.43
CA SER A 98 5.68 5.22 -14.72
C SER A 98 7.07 5.84 -14.63
N TYR A 99 7.45 6.37 -13.47
CA TYR A 99 8.75 6.99 -13.23
C TYR A 99 9.09 7.00 -11.75
N ILE A 100 10.29 6.53 -11.45
CA ILE A 100 10.96 6.54 -10.15
C ILE A 100 12.37 7.13 -10.39
N ASP A 101 12.71 8.17 -9.62
CA ASP A 101 14.00 8.87 -9.72
C ASP A 101 15.19 7.94 -9.46
N ALA A 102 16.32 8.23 -10.09
CA ALA A 102 17.53 7.41 -10.02
C ALA A 102 18.09 7.21 -8.61
N ASN A 103 17.81 8.14 -7.68
CA ASN A 103 18.31 8.10 -6.32
C ASN A 103 17.34 7.43 -5.33
N VAL A 104 16.14 7.05 -5.78
CA VAL A 104 15.15 6.38 -4.94
C VAL A 104 15.56 4.93 -4.71
N LYS A 105 16.13 4.68 -3.53
CA LYS A 105 16.48 3.33 -3.06
C LYS A 105 15.33 2.61 -2.36
N ASN A 106 14.43 3.40 -1.76
CA ASN A 106 13.42 2.93 -0.82
C ASN A 106 12.05 3.49 -1.24
N PHE A 107 11.04 2.63 -1.19
CA PHE A 107 9.65 3.04 -1.37
C PHE A 107 8.73 2.19 -0.50
N SER A 108 7.53 2.68 -0.25
CA SER A 108 6.43 1.93 0.32
C SER A 108 5.33 1.72 -0.70
N LEU A 109 4.69 0.55 -0.63
CA LEU A 109 3.56 0.17 -1.48
C LEU A 109 2.47 -0.46 -0.63
N GLU A 110 1.26 0.08 -0.68
CA GLU A 110 0.08 -0.50 -0.06
C GLU A 110 -0.86 -1.00 -1.15
N LEU A 111 -1.19 -2.28 -1.12
CA LEU A 111 -2.07 -2.98 -2.04
C LEU A 111 -3.30 -3.44 -1.27
N ASN A 112 -4.45 -2.83 -1.53
CA ASN A 112 -5.71 -3.19 -0.88
C ASN A 112 -6.65 -3.86 -1.88
N VAL A 113 -7.05 -5.09 -1.62
CA VAL A 113 -8.08 -5.78 -2.40
C VAL A 113 -9.44 -5.21 -2.00
N ILE A 114 -10.08 -4.50 -2.92
CA ILE A 114 -11.37 -3.84 -2.66
C ILE A 114 -12.56 -4.59 -3.27
N ASP A 115 -12.32 -5.41 -4.30
CA ASP A 115 -13.33 -6.25 -4.94
C ASP A 115 -12.67 -7.52 -5.48
N TYR A 116 -13.33 -8.66 -5.31
CA TYR A 116 -12.90 -9.93 -5.87
C TYR A 116 -14.10 -10.82 -6.18
N ASP A 117 -14.24 -11.15 -7.46
CA ASP A 117 -15.23 -12.10 -7.93
C ASP A 117 -14.55 -13.42 -8.31
N LYS A 118 -14.83 -14.47 -7.51
CA LYS A 118 -14.29 -15.83 -7.72
C LYS A 118 -14.76 -16.46 -9.03
N THR A 119 -15.92 -16.06 -9.54
CA THR A 119 -16.54 -16.68 -10.72
C THR A 119 -15.92 -16.15 -12.01
N THR A 120 -15.74 -14.84 -12.10
CA THR A 120 -15.12 -14.17 -13.27
C THR A 120 -13.61 -14.08 -13.15
N GLY A 121 -13.05 -14.19 -11.94
CA GLY A 121 -11.64 -13.93 -11.68
C GLY A 121 -11.30 -12.44 -11.60
N LYS A 122 -12.30 -11.56 -11.67
CA LYS A 122 -12.11 -10.12 -11.54
C LYS A 122 -11.53 -9.78 -10.16
N LEU A 123 -10.47 -9.00 -10.14
CA LEU A 123 -9.81 -8.51 -8.94
C LEU A 123 -9.58 -7.02 -9.05
N VAL A 124 -10.08 -6.22 -8.12
CA VAL A 124 -9.81 -4.78 -8.08
C VAL A 124 -8.91 -4.48 -6.89
N LEU A 125 -7.80 -3.82 -7.18
CA LEU A 125 -6.83 -3.36 -6.21
C LEU A 125 -6.79 -1.85 -6.19
N THR A 126 -6.75 -1.31 -4.99
CA THR A 126 -6.28 0.04 -4.73
C THR A 126 -4.80 0.00 -4.38
N ILE A 127 -4.01 0.86 -5.02
CA ILE A 127 -2.57 0.93 -4.86
C ILE A 127 -2.18 2.32 -4.38
N ALA A 128 -1.46 2.39 -3.27
CA ALA A 128 -0.79 3.61 -2.81
C ALA A 128 0.72 3.40 -2.81
N TYR A 129 1.46 4.26 -3.51
CA TYR A 129 2.91 4.23 -3.64
C TYR A 129 3.51 5.50 -3.05
N ARG A 130 4.57 5.38 -2.23
CA ARG A 130 5.30 6.52 -1.69
C ARG A 130 6.80 6.27 -1.69
N ASP A 131 7.59 7.22 -2.17
CA ASP A 131 9.07 7.14 -2.14
C ASP A 131 9.75 8.33 -1.47
N GLY A 132 8.96 9.21 -0.85
CA GLY A 132 9.42 10.45 -0.23
C GLY A 132 9.48 11.65 -1.19
N LEU A 133 9.48 11.40 -2.51
CA LEU A 133 9.39 12.44 -3.54
C LEU A 133 8.00 12.46 -4.19
N ASN A 134 7.42 11.27 -4.36
CA ASN A 134 6.14 11.02 -4.99
C ASN A 134 5.21 10.32 -4.00
N ASP A 135 3.93 10.72 -4.02
CA ASP A 135 2.81 9.99 -3.43
C ASP A 135 1.79 9.77 -4.54
N LYS A 136 1.58 8.51 -4.92
CA LYS A 136 0.70 8.13 -6.03
C LYS A 136 -0.35 7.17 -5.54
N PHE A 137 -1.60 7.41 -5.95
CA PHE A 137 -2.73 6.56 -5.67
C PHE A 137 -3.43 6.18 -6.97
N LYS A 138 -3.73 4.89 -7.16
CA LYS A 138 -4.36 4.38 -8.38
C LYS A 138 -5.20 3.14 -8.07
N ASN A 139 -6.32 3.00 -8.77
CA ASN A 139 -7.06 1.75 -8.84
C ASN A 139 -6.67 0.98 -10.09
N VAL A 140 -6.48 -0.33 -9.96
CA VAL A 140 -6.23 -1.24 -11.07
C VAL A 140 -7.16 -2.44 -10.94
N THR A 141 -7.86 -2.72 -12.04
CA THR A 141 -8.70 -3.90 -12.18
C THR A 141 -7.95 -4.93 -12.99
N PHE A 142 -7.94 -6.17 -12.53
CA PHE A 142 -7.45 -7.34 -13.23
C PHE A 142 -8.64 -8.19 -13.62
N GLU A 143 -8.62 -8.67 -14.85
CA GLU A 143 -9.63 -9.56 -15.39
C GLU A 143 -8.93 -10.78 -15.98
N ARG A 144 -9.62 -11.92 -15.91
CA ARG A 144 -9.09 -13.19 -16.38
C ARG A 144 -9.24 -13.34 -17.89
#